data_AF-A0A1M7QG20-F1
#
_entry.id   AF-A0A1M7QG20-F1
#
_cell.length_a   1.000
_cell.length_b   1.000
_cell.length_c   1.000
_cell.angle_alpha   90.00
_cell.angle_beta   90.00
_cell.angle_gamma   90.00
#
_symmetry.space_group_name_H-M   'P 1'
#
loop_
_entity.id
_entity.type
_entity.pdbx_description
1 polymer ?
#
loop_
_entity_poly.entity_id
_entity_poly.type
_entity_poly.pdbx_seq_one_letter_code
_entity_poly.pdbx_strand_id
1 'polypeptide(L)'
;MENSDSLDLSTTITFIKIFNTIAKNRELKRSDPKYQVFEDLFRKKYLDISCKVIEGDIGRGMSYYSKKHDLYIGGPVHLNSQYHIIDP
;
A
#
# COMPACT_ATOMS: atom_id res chain seq x y z
N MET A 1 6.79 24.08 -11.50
CA MET A 1 5.39 23.62 -11.38
C MET A 1 5.46 22.13 -11.16
N GLU A 2 5.25 21.70 -9.92
CA GLU A 2 5.20 20.27 -9.58
C GLU A 2 4.02 19.64 -10.30
N ASN A 3 4.27 18.63 -11.14
CA ASN A 3 3.21 17.79 -11.67
C ASN A 3 2.49 17.18 -10.45
N SER A 4 1.27 17.63 -10.17
CA SER A 4 0.42 17.00 -9.18
C SER A 4 0.03 15.64 -9.76
N ASP A 5 0.83 14.61 -9.50
CA ASP A 5 0.50 13.22 -9.78
C ASP A 5 -0.75 12.85 -8.96
N SER A 6 -1.93 13.23 -9.42
CA SER A 6 -3.19 12.82 -8.81
C SER A 6 -3.42 11.36 -9.17
N LEU A 7 -3.36 10.49 -8.17
CA LEU A 7 -3.79 9.10 -8.33
C LEU A 7 -5.31 9.03 -8.23
N ASP A 8 -5.95 8.35 -9.17
CA ASP A 8 -7.35 7.97 -9.03
C ASP A 8 -7.51 6.88 -7.95
N LEU A 9 -8.73 6.70 -7.47
CA LEU A 9 -9.04 5.77 -6.38
C LEU A 9 -8.70 4.30 -6.73
N SER A 10 -8.97 3.87 -7.97
CA SER A 10 -8.75 2.48 -8.39
C SER A 10 -7.25 2.14 -8.42
N THR A 11 -6.46 3.05 -9.02
CA THR A 11 -5.00 2.93 -9.04
C THR A 11 -4.42 2.97 -7.63
N THR A 12 -4.95 3.84 -6.76
CA THR A 12 -4.52 3.94 -5.36
C THR A 12 -4.75 2.64 -4.59
N ILE A 13 -5.95 2.06 -4.68
CA ILE A 13 -6.29 0.79 -4.02
C ILE A 13 -5.37 -0.33 -4.51
N THR A 14 -5.09 -0.36 -5.83
CA THR A 14 -4.19 -1.34 -6.43
C THR A 14 -2.78 -1.21 -5.86
N PHE A 15 -2.22 0.00 -5.80
CA PHE A 15 -0.90 0.23 -5.24
C PHE A 15 -0.80 -0.21 -3.78
N ILE A 16 -1.79 0.14 -2.96
CA ILE A 16 -1.84 -0.26 -1.54
C ILE A 16 -1.84 -1.78 -1.41
N LYS A 17 -2.68 -2.48 -2.19
CA LYS A 17 -2.74 -3.94 -2.15
C LYS A 17 -1.43 -4.58 -2.58
N ILE A 18 -0.75 -4.06 -3.61
CA ILE A 18 0.60 -4.53 -4.01
C ILE A 18 1.58 -4.34 -2.86
N PHE A 19 1.65 -3.13 -2.30
CA PHE A 19 2.54 -2.80 -1.18
C PHE A 19 2.34 -3.73 0.02
N ASN A 20 1.09 -3.93 0.45
CA ASN A 20 0.76 -4.81 1.56
C ASN A 20 1.08 -6.29 1.26
N THR A 21 0.86 -6.73 0.03
CA THR A 21 1.19 -8.10 -0.40
C THR A 21 2.69 -8.36 -0.30
N ILE A 22 3.51 -7.42 -0.79
CA ILE A 22 4.99 -7.48 -0.68
C ILE A 22 5.41 -7.42 0.79
N ALA A 23 4.83 -6.51 1.58
CA ALA A 23 5.20 -6.33 2.99
C ALA A 23 4.94 -7.58 3.84
N LYS A 24 3.85 -8.32 3.56
CA LYS A 24 3.56 -9.60 4.22
C LYS A 24 4.54 -10.70 3.81
N ASN A 25 4.90 -10.75 2.52
CA ASN A 25 5.69 -11.83 1.96
C ASN A 25 7.19 -11.53 2.08
N ARG A 26 7.76 -11.83 3.26
CA ARG A 26 9.16 -11.51 3.62
C ARG A 26 10.19 -12.05 2.62
N GLU A 27 9.90 -13.17 1.96
CA GLU A 27 10.72 -13.79 0.91
C GLU A 27 10.79 -12.88 -0.34
N LEU A 28 9.64 -12.35 -0.80
CA LEU A 28 9.59 -11.40 -1.92
C LEU A 28 10.32 -10.11 -1.57
N LYS A 29 10.12 -9.58 -0.35
CA LYS A 29 10.78 -8.35 0.11
C LYS A 29 12.31 -8.46 0.19
N ARG A 30 12.84 -9.64 0.51
CA ARG A 30 14.29 -9.86 0.71
C ARG A 30 15.06 -10.18 -0.56
N SER A 31 14.42 -10.81 -1.56
CA SER A 31 15.13 -11.41 -2.69
C SER A 31 15.20 -10.55 -3.95
N ASP A 32 14.31 -9.55 -4.13
CA ASP A 32 14.26 -8.75 -5.36
C ASP A 32 14.57 -7.24 -5.12
N PRO A 33 15.65 -6.70 -5.71
CA PRO A 33 15.96 -5.28 -5.67
C PRO A 33 14.85 -4.38 -6.23
N LYS A 34 14.06 -4.84 -7.20
CA LYS A 34 12.94 -4.08 -7.79
C LYS A 34 11.82 -3.87 -6.77
N TYR A 35 11.56 -4.86 -5.91
CA TYR A 35 10.55 -4.73 -4.86
C TYR A 35 10.96 -3.74 -3.78
N GLN A 36 12.26 -3.67 -3.45
CA GLN A 36 12.77 -2.64 -2.54
C GLN A 36 12.61 -1.23 -3.12
N VAL A 37 12.96 -1.05 -4.40
CA VAL A 37 12.77 0.24 -5.11
C VAL A 37 11.29 0.64 -5.11
N PHE A 38 10.39 -0.30 -5.37
CA PHE A 38 8.95 -0.06 -5.30
C PHE A 38 8.49 0.34 -3.89
N GLU A 39 8.88 -0.41 -2.85
CA GLU A 39 8.50 -0.12 -1.46
C GLU A 39 8.96 1.28 -1.04
N ASP A 40 10.20 1.63 -1.38
CA ASP A 40 10.79 2.93 -1.12
C ASP A 40 10.05 4.07 -1.83
N LEU A 41 9.77 3.89 -3.12
CA LEU A 41 9.04 4.87 -3.91
C LEU A 41 7.62 5.06 -3.36
N PHE A 42 6.94 3.96 -3.03
CA PHE A 42 5.60 4.01 -2.46
C PHE A 42 5.60 4.77 -1.13
N ARG A 43 6.50 4.43 -0.21
CA ARG A 43 6.61 5.09 1.10
C ARG A 43 6.97 6.57 0.98
N LYS A 44 7.93 6.93 0.13
CA LYS A 44 8.46 8.30 0.02
C LYS A 44 7.53 9.25 -0.74
N LYS A 45 6.85 8.74 -1.78
CA LYS A 45 6.09 9.59 -2.73
C LYS A 45 4.59 9.38 -2.64
N TYR A 46 4.13 8.14 -2.49
CA TYR A 46 2.73 7.79 -2.71
C TYR A 46 1.94 7.52 -1.44
N LEU A 47 2.58 7.29 -0.29
CA LEU A 47 1.90 7.00 0.97
C LEU A 47 0.91 8.10 1.35
N ASP A 48 1.39 9.34 1.46
CA ASP A 48 0.55 10.48 1.86
C ASP A 48 -0.57 10.78 0.86
N ILE A 49 -0.27 10.65 -0.43
CA ILE A 49 -1.26 10.81 -1.51
C ILE A 49 -2.33 9.72 -1.35
N SER A 50 -1.91 8.47 -1.17
CA SER A 50 -2.80 7.33 -1.04
C SER A 50 -3.70 7.47 0.19
N CYS A 51 -3.16 7.85 1.34
CA CYS A 51 -3.92 8.09 2.56
C CYS A 51 -5.00 9.16 2.35
N LYS A 52 -4.69 10.26 1.66
CA LYS A 52 -5.68 11.30 1.34
C LYS A 52 -6.77 10.78 0.40
N VAL A 53 -6.39 10.05 -0.65
CA VAL A 53 -7.35 9.53 -1.65
C VAL A 53 -8.33 8.53 -1.06
N ILE A 54 -7.87 7.66 -0.15
CA ILE A 54 -8.74 6.67 0.51
C ILE A 54 -9.43 7.21 1.77
N GLU A 55 -9.21 8.48 2.14
CA GLU A 55 -9.68 9.03 3.42
C GLU A 55 -9.22 8.16 4.62
N GLY A 56 -7.93 7.81 4.61
CA GLY A 56 -7.30 6.94 5.60
C GLY A 56 -6.73 7.73 6.78
N ASP A 57 -7.09 7.32 7.99
CA ASP A 57 -6.58 7.90 9.24
C ASP A 57 -5.53 7.00 9.89
N ILE A 58 -4.71 7.56 10.78
CA ILE A 58 -3.76 6.77 11.58
C ILE A 58 -4.53 5.84 12.51
N GLY A 59 -4.34 4.54 12.33
CA GLY A 59 -4.90 3.47 13.16
C GLY A 59 -3.93 2.94 14.23
N ARG A 60 -4.33 1.86 14.91
CA ARG A 60 -3.49 1.19 15.91
C ARG A 60 -2.29 0.50 15.24
N GLY A 61 -1.10 0.61 15.84
CA GLY A 61 0.09 -0.06 15.34
C GLY A 61 0.79 0.64 14.16
N MET A 62 0.59 1.97 14.02
CA MET A 62 1.23 2.82 12.99
C MET A 62 0.82 2.47 11.55
N SER A 63 -0.31 1.78 11.35
CA SER A 63 -0.95 1.61 10.04
C SER A 63 -1.90 2.75 9.74
N TYR A 64 -2.11 3.07 8.46
CA TYR A 64 -3.26 3.89 8.06
C TYR A 64 -4.46 2.98 7.79
N TYR A 65 -5.66 3.41 8.14
CA TYR A 65 -6.90 2.66 7.88
C TYR A 65 -7.98 3.56 7.29
N SER A 66 -8.54 3.15 6.17
CA SER A 66 -9.77 3.71 5.62
C SER A 66 -10.96 2.85 6.02
N LYS A 67 -11.84 3.39 6.85
CA LYS A 67 -13.13 2.75 7.17
C LYS A 67 -14.06 2.68 5.96
N LYS A 68 -13.98 3.68 5.07
CA LYS A 68 -14.82 3.79 3.87
C LYS A 68 -14.55 2.69 2.85
N HIS A 69 -13.28 2.31 2.70
CA HIS A 69 -12.84 1.29 1.75
C HIS A 69 -12.43 -0.03 2.40
N ASP A 70 -12.53 -0.10 3.73
CA ASP A 70 -12.08 -1.22 4.56
C ASP A 70 -10.66 -1.69 4.20
N LEU A 71 -9.74 -0.71 4.14
CA LEU A 71 -8.39 -0.87 3.59
C LEU A 71 -7.34 -0.33 4.56
N TYR A 72 -6.36 -1.17 4.89
CA TYR A 72 -5.19 -0.81 5.67
C TYR A 72 -4.01 -0.48 4.75
N ILE A 73 -3.13 0.44 5.17
CA ILE A 73 -1.82 0.68 4.56
C ILE A 73 -0.74 0.44 5.63
N GLY A 74 0.06 -0.61 5.44
CA GLY A 74 1.09 -1.00 6.40
C GLY A 74 0.55 -1.64 7.68
N GLY A 75 1.46 -1.99 8.60
CA GLY A 75 1.14 -2.71 9.84
C GLY A 75 0.95 -4.23 9.66
N PRO A 76 0.39 -4.93 10.66
CA PRO A 76 -0.01 -6.33 10.52
C PRO A 76 -1.09 -6.42 9.43
N VAL A 77 -0.73 -6.97 8.27
CA VAL A 77 -1.56 -6.93 7.06
C VAL A 77 -2.87 -7.71 7.26
N HIS A 78 -3.99 -6.99 7.35
CA HIS A 78 -5.33 -7.57 7.37
C HIS A 78 -5.66 -8.24 6.01
N LEU A 79 -6.38 -9.37 6.04
CA LEU A 79 -6.61 -10.26 4.88
C LEU A 79 -7.20 -9.56 3.65
N ASN A 80 -8.12 -8.63 3.88
CA ASN A 80 -8.85 -7.80 2.92
C ASN A 80 -7.99 -6.71 2.24
N SER A 81 -6.80 -6.41 2.78
CA SER A 81 -5.93 -5.33 2.29
C SER A 81 -4.78 -5.81 1.40
N GLN A 82 -4.82 -7.05 0.91
CA GLN A 82 -3.79 -7.64 0.05
C GLN A 82 -4.40 -8.38 -1.14
N TYR A 83 -3.58 -8.71 -2.14
CA TYR A 83 -3.97 -9.67 -3.16
C TYR A 83 -3.84 -11.09 -2.63
N HIS A 84 -4.83 -11.92 -2.96
CA HIS A 84 -4.73 -13.36 -2.75
C HIS A 84 -3.96 -13.92 -3.93
N ILE A 85 -2.67 -14.20 -3.73
CA ILE A 85 -1.88 -14.94 -4.70
C ILE A 85 -2.29 -16.39 -4.56
N ILE A 86 -3.07 -16.87 -5.52
CA ILE A 86 -3.40 -18.28 -5.65
C ILE A 86 -2.32 -18.85 -6.57
N ASP A 87 -1.48 -19.76 -6.07
CA ASP A 87 -0.62 -20.53 -6.97
C ASP A 87 -1.52 -21.36 -7.89
N PRO A 88 -1.29 -21.33 -9.22
CA PRO A 88 -2.03 -22.17 -10.16
C PRO A 88 -1.77 -23.67 -9.93
#